data_AF-A0A524QC28-F1
#
_entry.id   AF-A0A524QC28-F1
#
_cell.length_a   1.000
_cell.length_b   1.000
_cell.length_c   1.000
_cell.angle_alpha   90.00
_cell.angle_beta   90.00
_cell.angle_gamma   90.00
#
_symmetry.space_group_name_H-M   'P 1'
#
loop_
_entity.id
_entity.type
_entity.pdbx_description
1 polymer ?
#
loop_
_entity_poly.entity_id
_entity_poly.type
_entity_poly.pdbx_seq_one_letter_code
_entity_poly.pdbx_strand_id
1 'polypeptide(L)' 'MSHKKYMGDAVYADFDGYHIILTTENGIRVTNSIALEPTVFDALTRYHAWLQACYASKEAPP' A
#
# COMPACT_ATOMS: atom_id res chain seq x y z
N MET A 1 11.94 16.80 2.54
CA MET A 1 12.48 15.71 3.40
C MET A 1 11.60 14.50 3.19
N SER A 2 12.18 13.30 3.10
CA SER A 2 11.39 12.07 2.97
C SER A 2 10.71 11.78 4.32
N HIS A 3 9.38 11.65 4.32
CA HIS A 3 8.58 11.37 5.52
C HIS A 3 8.14 9.91 5.53
N LYS A 4 9.06 9.01 5.18
CA LYS A 4 8.82 7.57 5.16
C LYS A 4 8.24 7.09 6.49
N LYS A 5 7.06 6.48 6.41
CA LYS A 5 6.34 5.87 7.52
C LYS A 5 6.37 4.36 7.39
N TYR A 6 6.82 3.67 8.43
CA TYR A 6 6.82 2.21 8.49
C TYR A 6 5.38 1.67 8.52
N MET A 7 5.08 0.70 7.65
CA MET A 7 3.76 0.09 7.48
C MET A 7 3.68 -1.34 8.03
N GLY A 8 4.80 -1.94 8.41
CA GLY A 8 4.89 -3.37 8.76
C GLY A 8 5.59 -4.18 7.67
N ASP A 9 6.10 -5.37 8.02
CA ASP A 9 6.69 -6.34 7.09
C ASP A 9 7.74 -5.75 6.13
N ALA A 10 8.61 -4.89 6.69
CA ALA A 10 9.64 -4.16 5.94
C ALA A 10 9.11 -3.24 4.80
N VAL A 11 7.81 -2.89 4.84
CA VAL A 11 7.17 -1.93 3.94
C VAL A 11 7.16 -0.54 4.56
N TYR A 12 7.42 0.48 3.73
CA TYR A 12 7.38 1.89 4.10
C TYR A 12 6.57 2.67 3.07
N ALA A 13 5.89 3.74 3.50
CA ALA A 13 5.15 4.65 2.65
C ALA A 13 5.70 6.08 2.76
N ASP A 14 5.87 6.77 1.64
CA ASP A 14 6.19 8.20 1.57
C ASP A 14 5.20 8.91 0.64
N PHE A 15 5.14 10.24 0.68
CA PHE A 15 4.33 11.03 -0.24
C PHE A 15 5.18 12.12 -0.89
N ASP A 16 5.28 12.10 -2.22
CA ASP A 16 6.12 13.03 -2.99
C ASP A 16 5.40 14.33 -3.40
N GLY A 17 4.13 14.48 -3.04
CA GLY A 17 3.26 15.57 -3.49
C GLY A 17 2.24 15.15 -4.55
N TYR A 18 2.37 13.95 -5.13
CA TYR A 18 1.44 13.41 -6.11
C TYR A 18 1.20 11.90 -5.92
N HIS A 19 2.26 11.10 -5.80
CA HIS A 19 2.19 9.65 -5.58
C HIS A 19 2.37 9.31 -4.10
N ILE A 20 1.72 8.21 -3.69
CA ILE A 20 2.16 7.46 -2.52
C ILE A 20 3.26 6.50 -2.96
N ILE A 21 4.46 6.64 -2.41
CA ILE A 21 5.60 5.78 -2.74
C ILE A 21 5.67 4.67 -1.68
N LEU A 22 5.42 3.43 -2.10
CA LEU A 22 5.65 2.25 -1.28
C LEU A 22 7.04 1.68 -1.59
N THR A 23 7.87 1.49 -0.55
CA THR A 23 9.15 0.80 -0.68
C THR A 23 9.20 -0.42 0.21
N THR A 24 9.80 -1.50 -0.28
CA THR A 24 10.23 -2.61 0.57
C THR A 24 11.74 -2.55 0.77
N GLU A 25 12.20 -2.85 1.98
CA GLU A 25 13.61 -2.70 2.36
C GLU A 25 14.11 -3.95 3.08
N ASN A 26 15.41 -4.22 3.03
CA ASN A 26 16.03 -5.35 3.74
C ASN A 26 16.90 -4.91 4.94
N GLY A 27 16.65 -3.69 5.45
CA GLY A 27 17.44 -3.07 6.52
C GLY A 27 18.77 -2.46 6.07
N ILE A 28 19.20 -2.70 4.83
CA ILE A 28 20.42 -2.12 4.25
C ILE A 28 20.07 -1.20 3.08
N ARG A 29 19.11 -1.60 2.24
CA ARG A 29 18.66 -0.83 1.09
C ARG A 29 17.20 -1.07 0.77
N VAL A 30 16.64 -0.14 0.00
CA VAL A 30 15.40 -0.35 -0.75
C VAL A 30 15.63 -1.45 -1.79
N THR A 31 14.76 -2.45 -1.79
CA THR A 31 14.78 -3.55 -2.76
C THR A 31 13.73 -3.37 -3.84
N ASN A 32 12.58 -2.77 -3.52
CA ASN A 32 11.52 -2.46 -4.48
C ASN A 32 10.88 -1.10 -4.18
N SER A 33 10.34 -0.47 -5.21
CA SER A 33 9.59 0.78 -5.12
C SER A 33 8.38 0.74 -6.04
N ILE A 34 7.22 1.11 -5.52
CA ILE A 34 5.96 1.25 -6.26
C ILE A 34 5.44 2.66 -6.02
N ALA A 35 5.23 3.43 -7.09
CA ALA A 35 4.55 4.71 -7.03
C ALA A 35 3.05 4.47 -7.29
N LEU A 36 2.21 4.70 -6.29
CA LEU A 36 0.76 4.64 -6.44
C LEU A 36 0.26 6.02 -6.87
N GLU A 37 -0.16 6.11 -8.13
CA GLU A 37 -0.95 7.24 -8.61
C GLU A 37 -2.30 7.32 -7.88
N PRO A 38 -2.94 8.52 -7.82
CA PRO A 38 -4.23 8.68 -7.17
C PRO A 38 -5.29 7.66 -7.62
N THR A 39 -5.38 7.40 -8.92
CA THR A 39 -6.37 6.46 -9.49
C THR A 39 -6.11 5.01 -9.09
N VAL A 40 -4.84 4.62 -8.90
CA VAL A 40 -4.44 3.29 -8.44
C VAL A 40 -4.74 3.14 -6.96
N PHE A 41 -4.47 4.18 -6.16
CA PHE A 41 -4.83 4.18 -4.74
C PHE A 41 -6.36 4.09 -4.52
N ASP A 42 -7.15 4.77 -5.35
CA ASP A 42 -8.60 4.64 -5.35
C ASP A 42 -9.04 3.21 -5.67
N ALA A 43 -8.40 2.55 -6.64
CA ALA A 43 -8.67 1.16 -6.97
C ALA A 43 -8.32 0.21 -5.82
N LEU A 44 -7.17 0.42 -5.17
CA LEU A 44 -6.75 -0.36 -3.99
C LEU A 44 -7.75 -0.18 -2.82
N THR A 45 -8.25 1.03 -2.61
CA THR A 45 -9.26 1.31 -1.58
C THR A 45 -10.59 0.59 -1.88
N ARG A 46 -11.03 0.57 -3.14
CA ARG A 46 -12.20 -0.23 -3.56
C ARG A 46 -11.97 -1.73 -3.35
N TYR A 47 -10.77 -2.22 -3.64
CA TYR A 47 -10.41 -3.61 -3.38
C TYR A 47 -10.45 -3.95 -1.89
N HIS A 48 -9.93 -3.07 -1.03
CA HIS A 48 -10.04 -3.24 0.42
C HIS A 48 -11.50 -3.27 0.90
N ALA A 49 -12.36 -2.37 0.39
CA ALA A 49 -13.78 -2.36 0.73
C ALA A 49 -14.48 -3.67 0.31
N TRP A 50 -14.14 -4.21 -0.85
CA TRP A 50 -14.63 -5.50 -1.31
C TRP A 50 -14.18 -6.66 -0.41
N LEU A 51 -12.90 -6.71 0.01
CA LEU A 51 -12.41 -7.72 0.96
C LEU A 51 -13.18 -7.68 2.28
N GLN A 52 -13.45 -6.49 2.83
CA GLN A 52 -14.23 -6.33 4.06
C GLN A 52 -15.65 -6.89 3.91
N ALA A 53 -16.28 -6.69 2.73
CA ALA A 53 -17.60 -7.24 2.46
C ALA A 53 -17.60 -8.78 2.42
N CYS A 54 -16.58 -9.40 1.78
CA CYS A 54 -16.42 -10.86 1.79
C CYS A 54 -16.25 -11.42 3.21
N TYR A 55 -15.40 -10.79 4.02
CA TYR A 55 -15.21 -11.23 5.41
C TYR A 55 -16.50 -11.12 6.25
N ALA A 56 -17.29 -10.07 6.03
CA ALA A 56 -18.59 -9.89 6.69
C ALA A 56 -19.61 -10.95 6.27
N SER A 57 -19.61 -11.39 5.00
CA SER A 57 -20.50 -12.45 4.52
C SER A 57 -20.06 -13.86 4.90
N LYS A 58 -18.89 -14.02 5.54
CA LYS A 58 -18.19 -15.32 5.76
C LYS A 58 -17.89 -16.07 4.46
N GLU A 59 -17.92 -15.37 3.33
CA GLU A 59 -17.47 -15.91 2.06
C GLU A 59 -15.99 -15.59 1.92
N ALA A 60 -15.19 -16.60 1.56
CA ALA A 60 -13.80 -16.34 1.21
C ALA A 60 -13.79 -15.51 -0.09
N PRO A 61 -13.03 -14.40 -0.16
CA PRO A 61 -12.77 -13.78 -1.45
C PRO A 61 -12.09 -14.82 -2.38
N PRO A 62 -12.42 -14.85 -3.68
CA PRO A 62 -11.81 -15.75 -4.67
C PRO A 62 -10.29 -15.64 -4.74
#